data_AF-A0A923ZMT9-F1
#
_entry.id   AF-A0A923ZMT9-F1
#
_cell.length_a   1.000
_cell.length_b   1.000
_cell.length_c   1.000
_cell.angle_alpha   90.00
_cell.angle_beta   90.00
_cell.angle_gamma   90.00
#
_symmetry.space_group_name_H-M   'P 1'
#
loop_
_entity.id
_entity.type
_entity.pdbx_description
1 polymer ?
#
loop_
_entity_poly.entity_id
_entity_poly.type
_entity_poly.pdbx_seq_one_letter_code
_entity_poly.pdbx_strand_id
1 'polypeptide(L)'
;MPTVSTNQEVTFFRTAKPASIRIWHWLTFLFFAVTVTTVILASTLFTIKDNISMVQDQVHEKGGIVTRDQARNVAHEYSDKLWNLHKYSGYALSFLILSRIIIEIRLSKEKKLAAKIRSALGFPAVTTERKHFLFVQYSYAIFYILFIVMATTGLILAFEDTEWLKPVQNIAKETHSIVQYALYTYFVIHIVGVIRADLTKYSGIVSRMINGKESN
;
A
#
# COMPACT_ATOMS: atom_id res chain seq x y z
N MET A 1 -27.32 31.53 -6.41
CA MET A 1 -25.87 31.64 -6.12
C MET A 1 -25.17 30.35 -6.55
N PRO A 2 -24.41 30.35 -7.67
CA PRO A 2 -23.81 29.13 -8.18
C PRO A 2 -22.46 28.80 -7.50
N THR A 3 -22.42 27.64 -6.85
CA THR A 3 -21.51 26.51 -7.19
C THR A 3 -20.00 26.77 -7.32
N VAL A 4 -19.36 27.55 -6.44
CA VAL A 4 -17.88 27.59 -6.39
C VAL A 4 -17.29 26.24 -5.93
N SER A 5 -17.94 25.54 -4.97
CA SER A 5 -17.46 24.24 -4.49
C SER A 5 -17.72 23.10 -5.47
N THR A 6 -18.90 23.05 -6.11
CA THR A 6 -19.26 22.00 -7.07
C THR A 6 -18.32 22.00 -8.28
N ASN A 7 -17.90 23.18 -8.74
CA ASN A 7 -16.92 23.31 -9.84
C ASN A 7 -15.52 22.80 -9.44
N GLN A 8 -15.06 23.03 -8.21
CA GLN A 8 -13.76 22.50 -7.75
C GLN A 8 -13.76 20.96 -7.57
N GLU A 9 -14.89 20.38 -7.20
CA GLU A 9 -15.03 18.92 -7.04
C GLU A 9 -15.03 18.20 -8.39
N VAL A 10 -15.87 18.67 -9.32
CA VAL A 10 -15.97 18.12 -10.68
C VAL A 10 -14.63 18.24 -11.42
N THR A 11 -13.94 19.38 -11.27
CA THR A 11 -12.61 19.56 -11.87
C THR A 11 -11.59 18.59 -11.26
N PHE A 12 -11.52 18.42 -9.94
CA PHE A 12 -10.53 17.51 -9.32
C PHE A 12 -10.54 16.08 -9.89
N PHE A 13 -11.72 15.52 -10.14
CA PHE A 13 -11.91 14.17 -10.68
C PHE A 13 -11.76 14.08 -12.20
N ARG A 14 -11.93 15.19 -12.93
CA ARG A 14 -11.83 15.25 -14.40
C ARG A 14 -10.47 15.71 -14.92
N THR A 15 -9.67 16.42 -14.12
CA THR A 15 -8.35 16.92 -14.56
C THR A 15 -7.35 15.78 -14.78
N ALA A 16 -6.63 15.85 -15.89
CA ALA A 16 -5.49 14.99 -16.17
C ALA A 16 -4.41 15.10 -15.07
N LYS A 17 -3.80 13.96 -14.71
CA LYS A 17 -2.68 13.93 -13.76
C LYS A 17 -1.34 13.90 -14.51
N PRO A 18 -0.32 14.65 -14.05
CA PRO A 18 1.02 14.62 -14.65
C PRO A 18 1.58 13.20 -14.74
N ALA A 19 2.40 12.92 -15.76
CA ALA A 19 2.98 11.60 -15.98
C ALA A 19 3.79 11.11 -14.77
N SER A 20 4.53 11.99 -14.10
CA SER A 20 5.24 11.68 -12.87
C SER A 20 4.30 11.10 -11.80
N ILE A 21 3.24 11.81 -11.44
CA ILE A 21 2.27 11.35 -10.41
C ILE A 21 1.68 9.99 -10.76
N ARG A 22 1.38 9.74 -12.04
CA ARG A 22 0.85 8.46 -12.51
C ARG A 22 1.88 7.34 -12.37
N ILE A 23 3.10 7.54 -12.85
CA ILE A 23 4.20 6.57 -12.73
C ILE A 23 4.45 6.23 -11.27
N TRP A 24 4.56 7.24 -10.40
CA TRP A 24 4.77 7.04 -8.96
C TRP A 24 3.61 6.25 -8.33
N HIS A 25 2.36 6.56 -8.68
CA HIS A 25 1.20 5.82 -8.20
C HIS A 25 1.25 4.33 -8.60
N TRP A 26 1.50 4.03 -9.87
CA TRP A 26 1.54 2.66 -10.36
C TRP A 26 2.76 1.87 -9.85
N LEU A 27 3.91 2.53 -9.66
CA LEU A 27 5.06 1.91 -8.98
C LEU A 27 4.74 1.57 -7.53
N THR A 28 4.14 2.50 -6.78
CA THR A 28 3.70 2.21 -5.40
C THR A 28 2.70 1.06 -5.37
N PHE A 29 1.72 1.05 -6.28
CA PHE A 29 0.76 -0.04 -6.40
C PHE A 29 1.44 -1.39 -6.70
N LEU A 30 2.38 -1.42 -7.65
CA LEU A 30 3.11 -2.62 -8.02
C LEU A 30 3.89 -3.19 -6.83
N PHE A 31 4.70 -2.37 -6.16
CA PHE A 31 5.48 -2.82 -5.00
C PHE A 31 4.59 -3.24 -3.83
N PHE A 32 3.47 -2.54 -3.60
CA PHE A 32 2.49 -2.97 -2.61
C PHE A 32 1.86 -4.33 -2.98
N ALA A 33 1.48 -4.54 -4.24
CA ALA A 33 0.94 -5.82 -4.69
C ALA A 33 1.95 -6.97 -4.52
N VAL A 34 3.23 -6.72 -4.82
CA VAL A 34 4.32 -7.68 -4.59
C VAL A 34 4.45 -8.00 -3.10
N THR A 35 4.48 -7.01 -2.21
CA THR A 35 4.62 -7.25 -0.76
C THR A 35 3.43 -8.00 -0.17
N VAL A 36 2.20 -7.69 -0.62
CA VAL A 36 1.01 -8.46 -0.21
C VAL A 36 1.10 -9.90 -0.69
N THR A 37 1.47 -10.09 -1.96
CA THR A 37 1.58 -11.43 -2.57
C THR A 37 2.63 -12.27 -1.84
N THR A 38 3.79 -11.71 -1.53
CA THR A 38 4.85 -12.45 -0.81
C THR A 38 4.40 -12.87 0.59
N VAL A 39 3.67 -12.03 1.32
CA VAL A 39 3.12 -12.40 2.64
C VAL A 39 2.12 -13.54 2.52
N ILE A 40 1.21 -13.48 1.54
CA ILE A 40 0.23 -14.55 1.31
C ILE A 40 0.96 -15.85 0.98
N LEU A 41 1.91 -15.83 0.04
CA LEU A 41 2.68 -17.01 -0.36
C LEU A 41 3.47 -17.59 0.82
N ALA A 42 4.21 -16.75 1.56
CA ALA A 42 5.00 -17.17 2.72
C ALA A 42 4.14 -17.78 3.83
N SER A 43 2.94 -17.24 4.04
CA SER A 43 2.03 -17.67 5.12
C SER A 43 1.12 -18.83 4.74
N THR A 44 1.09 -19.25 3.47
CA THR A 44 0.20 -20.32 2.98
C THR A 44 0.95 -21.44 2.28
N LEU A 45 1.67 -21.14 1.19
CA LEU A 45 2.33 -22.14 0.37
C LEU A 45 3.74 -22.48 0.85
N PHE A 46 4.44 -21.53 1.44
CA PHE A 46 5.85 -21.68 1.83
C PHE A 46 6.05 -21.79 3.34
N THR A 47 5.05 -22.29 4.06
CA THR A 47 5.18 -22.57 5.48
C THR A 47 6.20 -23.70 5.68
N ILE A 48 7.08 -23.57 6.68
CA ILE A 48 8.12 -24.58 6.93
C ILE A 48 7.49 -25.93 7.26
N LYS A 49 6.44 -25.93 8.09
CA LYS A 49 5.81 -27.14 8.61
C LYS A 49 5.27 -28.04 7.50
N ASP A 50 4.56 -27.45 6.55
CA ASP A 50 3.88 -28.22 5.50
C ASP A 50 4.91 -28.69 4.44
N ASN A 51 5.93 -27.88 4.17
CA ASN A 51 6.94 -28.18 3.16
C ASN A 51 8.00 -29.21 3.59
N ILE A 52 8.16 -29.50 4.90
CA ILE A 52 9.06 -30.58 5.34
C ILE A 52 8.66 -31.91 4.69
N SER A 53 7.37 -32.26 4.76
CA SER A 53 6.86 -33.52 4.21
C SER A 53 7.04 -33.59 2.69
N MET A 54 6.67 -32.53 1.99
CA MET A 54 6.86 -32.40 0.54
C MET A 54 8.32 -32.64 0.13
N VAL A 55 9.29 -32.08 0.84
CA VAL A 55 10.72 -32.27 0.51
C VAL A 55 11.14 -33.73 0.71
N GLN A 56 10.70 -34.37 1.80
CA GLN A 56 11.02 -35.78 2.04
C GLN A 56 10.43 -36.69 0.97
N ASP A 57 9.15 -36.49 0.63
CA ASP A 57 8.43 -37.29 -0.36
C ASP A 57 9.08 -37.15 -1.75
N GLN A 58 9.40 -35.93 -2.17
CA GLN A 58 10.05 -35.67 -3.46
C GLN A 58 11.47 -36.24 -3.57
N VAL A 59 12.20 -36.33 -2.46
CA VAL A 59 13.52 -36.98 -2.44
C VAL A 59 13.38 -38.49 -2.44
N HIS A 60 12.43 -39.04 -1.69
CA HIS A 60 12.14 -40.48 -1.66
C HIS A 60 11.68 -41.00 -3.02
N GLU A 61 10.81 -40.28 -3.73
CA GLU A 61 10.36 -40.61 -5.09
C GLU A 61 11.52 -40.71 -6.10
N LYS A 62 12.63 -40.01 -5.84
CA LYS A 62 13.84 -40.01 -6.67
C LYS A 62 14.92 -40.98 -6.16
N GLY A 63 14.58 -41.85 -5.22
CA GLY A 63 15.49 -42.85 -4.64
C GLY A 63 16.50 -42.31 -3.63
N GLY A 64 16.35 -41.06 -3.19
CA GLY A 64 17.16 -40.47 -2.11
C GLY A 64 16.52 -40.69 -0.74
N ILE A 65 17.27 -40.44 0.33
CA ILE A 65 16.77 -40.44 1.71
C ILE A 65 17.32 -39.18 2.39
N VAL A 66 16.44 -38.41 3.02
CA VAL A 66 16.80 -37.23 3.81
C VAL A 66 16.16 -37.29 5.18
N THR A 67 16.91 -36.86 6.19
CA THR A 67 16.36 -36.71 7.53
C THR A 67 15.36 -35.56 7.57
N ARG A 68 14.49 -35.56 8.58
CA ARG A 68 13.55 -34.48 8.83
C ARG A 68 14.25 -33.12 8.98
N ASP A 69 15.42 -33.10 9.62
CA ASP A 69 16.19 -31.86 9.82
C ASP A 69 16.79 -31.34 8.51
N GLN A 70 17.27 -32.22 7.64
CA GLN A 70 17.73 -31.82 6.30
C GLN A 70 16.57 -31.24 5.47
N ALA A 71 15.41 -31.90 5.48
CA ALA A 71 14.22 -31.39 4.80
C ALA A 71 13.73 -30.06 5.39
N ARG A 72 13.79 -29.90 6.71
CA ARG A 72 13.48 -28.65 7.40
C ARG A 72 14.38 -27.50 6.97
N ASN A 73 15.69 -27.73 6.83
CA ASN A 73 16.62 -26.69 6.39
C ASN A 73 16.29 -26.20 4.97
N VAL A 74 15.93 -27.12 4.07
CA VAL A 74 15.49 -26.78 2.71
C VAL A 74 14.18 -25.99 2.73
N ALA A 75 13.19 -26.43 3.52
CA ALA A 75 11.92 -25.71 3.66
C ALA A 75 12.10 -24.30 4.27
N HIS A 76 13.01 -24.15 5.24
CA HIS A 76 13.40 -22.86 5.79
C HIS A 76 13.98 -21.93 4.73
N GLU A 77 14.92 -22.41 3.92
CA GLU A 77 15.57 -21.59 2.89
C GLU A 77 14.55 -21.01 1.89
N TYR A 78 13.52 -21.78 1.49
CA TYR A 78 12.46 -21.26 0.61
C TYR A 78 11.63 -20.16 1.28
N SER A 79 11.24 -20.36 2.54
CA SER A 79 10.56 -19.35 3.35
C SER A 79 11.40 -18.08 3.46
N ASP A 80 12.68 -18.22 3.78
CA ASP A 80 13.60 -17.10 4.00
C ASP A 80 13.82 -16.29 2.71
N LYS A 81 13.91 -16.94 1.54
CA LYS A 81 13.97 -16.24 0.25
C LYS A 81 12.73 -15.37 -0.01
N LEU A 82 11.54 -15.84 0.35
CA LEU A 82 10.30 -15.04 0.20
C LEU A 82 10.23 -13.88 1.19
N TRP A 83 10.63 -14.09 2.44
CA TRP A 83 10.72 -13.01 3.42
C TRP A 83 11.78 -11.97 3.03
N ASN A 84 12.89 -12.39 2.42
CA ASN A 84 13.87 -11.48 1.85
C ASN A 84 13.32 -10.67 0.67
N LEU A 85 12.56 -11.30 -0.24
CA LEU A 85 11.88 -10.57 -1.31
C LEU A 85 10.87 -9.57 -0.75
N HIS A 86 10.12 -9.94 0.29
CA HIS A 86 9.24 -9.03 1.01
C HIS A 86 10.01 -7.84 1.60
N LYS A 87 11.15 -8.09 2.27
CA LYS A 87 12.02 -7.07 2.87
C LYS A 87 12.55 -6.08 1.81
N TYR A 88 13.11 -6.59 0.71
CA TYR A 88 13.61 -5.73 -0.37
C TYR A 88 12.50 -4.93 -1.06
N SER A 89 11.35 -5.55 -1.31
CA SER A 89 10.18 -4.85 -1.85
C SER A 89 9.68 -3.79 -0.88
N GLY A 90 9.75 -4.07 0.42
CA GLY A 90 9.43 -3.14 1.51
C GLY A 90 10.38 -1.93 1.55
N TYR A 91 11.69 -2.11 1.32
CA TYR A 91 12.64 -1.00 1.20
C TYR A 91 12.32 -0.11 0.01
N ALA A 92 12.05 -0.71 -1.16
CA ALA A 92 11.65 0.04 -2.34
C ALA A 92 10.35 0.81 -2.10
N LEU A 93 9.34 0.17 -1.50
CA LEU A 93 8.07 0.80 -1.17
C LEU A 93 8.22 1.96 -0.15
N SER A 94 9.06 1.77 0.87
CA SER A 94 9.36 2.79 1.88
C SER A 94 10.03 3.99 1.24
N PHE A 95 11.02 3.77 0.37
CA PHE A 95 11.64 4.81 -0.44
C PHE A 95 10.59 5.54 -1.29
N LEU A 96 9.72 4.81 -2.00
CA LEU A 96 8.73 5.40 -2.87
C LEU A 96 7.77 6.34 -2.13
N ILE A 97 7.29 5.90 -0.96
CA ILE A 97 6.39 6.69 -0.12
C ILE A 97 7.09 7.90 0.48
N LEU A 98 8.32 7.73 0.99
CA LEU A 98 9.09 8.83 1.55
C LEU A 98 9.40 9.90 0.50
N SER A 99 9.86 9.50 -0.69
CA SER A 99 10.07 10.41 -1.81
C SER A 99 8.77 11.16 -2.15
N ARG A 100 7.64 10.46 -2.18
CA ARG A 100 6.34 11.09 -2.46
C ARG A 100 5.96 12.14 -1.41
N ILE A 101 6.13 11.84 -0.13
CA ILE A 101 5.87 12.78 0.97
C ILE A 101 6.78 14.01 0.84
N ILE A 102 8.09 13.81 0.59
CA ILE A 102 9.06 14.90 0.42
C ILE A 102 8.67 15.78 -0.78
N ILE A 103 8.35 15.18 -1.93
CA ILE A 103 7.91 15.90 -3.13
C ILE A 103 6.64 16.71 -2.82
N GLU A 104 5.63 16.10 -2.18
CA GLU A 104 4.39 16.78 -1.83
C GLU A 104 4.66 17.98 -0.91
N ILE A 105 5.50 17.83 0.11
CA ILE A 105 5.88 18.93 1.02
C ILE A 105 6.64 20.03 0.29
N ARG A 106 7.58 19.67 -0.60
CA ARG A 106 8.44 20.62 -1.34
C ARG A 106 7.66 21.38 -2.42
N LEU A 107 6.74 20.70 -3.13
CA LEU A 107 5.90 21.31 -4.17
C LEU A 107 4.67 22.02 -3.59
N SER A 108 4.21 21.64 -2.40
CA SER A 108 3.14 22.34 -1.67
C SER A 108 3.58 23.70 -1.11
N LYS A 109 4.71 24.25 -1.59
CA LYS A 109 5.34 25.47 -1.08
C LYS A 109 4.50 26.74 -1.08
N GLU A 110 3.29 26.76 -1.64
CA GLU A 110 2.41 27.92 -1.47
C GLU A 110 0.96 27.51 -1.21
N LYS A 111 0.53 27.63 0.06
CA LYS A 111 -0.85 27.91 0.49
C LYS A 111 -1.94 26.83 0.31
N LYS A 112 -1.76 25.75 -0.47
CA LYS A 112 -2.88 24.85 -0.84
C LYS A 112 -3.36 23.85 0.22
N LEU A 113 -2.46 23.20 0.98
CA LEU A 113 -2.89 22.15 1.93
C LEU A 113 -3.58 22.74 3.17
N ALA A 114 -2.96 23.75 3.81
CA ALA A 114 -3.55 24.46 4.95
C ALA A 114 -4.84 25.21 4.57
N ALA A 115 -4.92 25.81 3.37
CA ALA A 115 -6.15 26.44 2.89
C ALA A 115 -7.24 25.40 2.57
N LYS A 116 -6.91 24.23 1.99
CA LYS A 116 -7.88 23.14 1.77
C LYS A 116 -8.44 22.60 3.08
N ILE A 117 -7.58 22.32 4.06
CA ILE A 117 -7.98 21.82 5.39
C ILE A 117 -8.81 22.87 6.14
N ARG A 118 -8.38 24.14 6.13
CA ARG A 118 -9.13 25.24 6.78
C ARG A 118 -10.47 25.52 6.09
N SER A 119 -10.56 25.36 4.76
CA SER A 119 -11.85 25.46 4.03
C SER A 119 -12.76 24.23 4.22
N ALA A 120 -12.19 23.06 4.52
CA ALA A 120 -12.96 21.85 4.82
C ALA A 120 -13.57 21.90 6.23
N LEU A 121 -12.85 22.49 7.19
CA LEU A 121 -13.28 22.63 8.59
C LEU A 121 -14.25 23.80 8.83
N GLY A 122 -14.26 24.82 7.97
CA GLY A 122 -15.02 26.06 8.17
C GLY A 122 -16.45 26.09 7.61
N PHE A 123 -16.97 25.00 7.02
CA PHE A 123 -18.29 25.03 6.40
C PHE A 123 -19.09 23.74 6.70
N PRO A 124 -20.35 23.84 7.15
CA PRO A 124 -21.21 22.67 7.29
C PRO A 124 -21.36 21.99 5.91
N ALA A 125 -21.26 20.66 5.87
CA ALA A 125 -21.38 19.90 4.63
C ALA A 125 -22.86 19.84 4.18
N VAL A 126 -23.29 20.87 3.44
CA VAL A 126 -24.70 21.06 3.03
C VAL A 126 -25.15 20.10 1.91
N THR A 127 -24.23 19.49 1.15
CA THR A 127 -24.58 18.61 0.00
C THR A 127 -23.89 17.24 0.04
N THR A 128 -24.55 16.22 -0.51
CA THR A 128 -24.05 14.82 -0.60
C THR A 128 -22.73 14.71 -1.37
N GLU A 129 -22.54 15.56 -2.38
CA GLU A 129 -21.36 15.58 -3.25
C GLU A 129 -20.12 16.09 -2.51
N ARG A 130 -20.31 17.12 -1.69
CA ARG A 130 -19.26 17.66 -0.83
C ARG A 130 -18.85 16.68 0.26
N LYS A 131 -19.81 15.94 0.84
CA LYS A 131 -19.51 14.85 1.78
C LYS A 131 -18.64 13.77 1.13
N HIS A 132 -18.94 13.40 -0.11
CA HIS A 132 -18.15 12.43 -0.87
C HIS A 132 -16.73 12.94 -1.14
N PHE A 133 -16.58 14.20 -1.58
CA PHE A 133 -15.27 14.80 -1.81
C PHE A 133 -14.41 14.89 -0.53
N LEU A 134 -15.01 15.29 0.59
CA LEU A 134 -14.33 15.29 1.89
C LEU A 134 -13.94 13.87 2.31
N PHE A 135 -14.84 12.90 2.16
CA PHE A 135 -14.54 11.49 2.45
C PHE A 135 -13.34 10.98 1.66
N VAL A 136 -13.25 11.27 0.36
CA VAL A 136 -12.11 10.88 -0.49
C VAL A 136 -10.81 11.57 -0.03
N GLN A 137 -10.87 12.83 0.40
CA GLN A 137 -9.69 13.51 0.95
C GLN A 137 -9.23 12.91 2.29
N TYR A 138 -10.17 12.63 3.19
CA TYR A 138 -9.85 11.96 4.46
C TYR A 138 -9.32 10.55 4.22
N SER A 139 -9.86 9.81 3.24
CA SER A 139 -9.35 8.48 2.90
C SER A 139 -7.90 8.54 2.42
N TYR A 140 -7.50 9.56 1.65
CA TYR A 140 -6.09 9.77 1.30
C TYR A 140 -5.21 10.08 2.52
N ALA A 141 -5.69 10.89 3.47
CA ALA A 141 -4.93 11.16 4.69
C ALA A 141 -4.73 9.88 5.53
N ILE A 142 -5.80 9.10 5.70
CA ILE A 142 -5.74 7.79 6.37
C ILE A 142 -4.77 6.85 5.66
N PHE A 143 -4.82 6.79 4.32
CA PHE A 143 -3.88 6.00 3.53
C PHE A 143 -2.43 6.35 3.84
N TYR A 144 -2.07 7.63 3.84
CA TYR A 144 -0.69 8.03 4.14
C TYR A 144 -0.28 7.68 5.55
N ILE A 145 -1.16 7.87 6.54
CA ILE A 145 -0.87 7.51 7.94
C ILE A 145 -0.62 6.01 8.05
N LEU A 146 -1.50 5.18 7.49
CA LEU A 146 -1.35 3.72 7.50
C LEU A 146 -0.06 3.28 6.79
N PHE A 147 0.25 3.85 5.62
CA PHE A 147 1.47 3.53 4.88
C PHE A 147 2.74 3.96 5.61
N ILE A 148 2.74 5.12 6.29
CA ILE A 148 3.87 5.57 7.11
C ILE A 148 4.10 4.59 8.26
N VAL A 149 3.05 4.25 9.02
CA VAL A 149 3.16 3.30 10.13
C VAL A 149 3.62 1.92 9.63
N MET A 150 3.08 1.45 8.51
CA MET A 150 3.49 0.20 7.86
C MET A 150 4.97 0.21 7.45
N ALA A 151 5.43 1.29 6.80
CA ALA A 151 6.81 1.43 6.38
C ALA A 151 7.76 1.52 7.58
N THR A 152 7.44 2.33 8.60
CA THR A 152 8.26 2.47 9.79
C THR A 152 8.37 1.17 10.57
N THR A 153 7.26 0.49 10.82
CA THR A 153 7.27 -0.82 11.51
C THR A 153 8.00 -1.87 10.70
N GLY A 154 7.82 -1.91 9.38
CA GLY A 154 8.55 -2.83 8.49
C GLY A 154 10.05 -2.58 8.49
N LEU A 155 10.49 -1.32 8.49
CA LEU A 155 11.90 -0.97 8.61
C LEU A 155 12.47 -1.39 9.98
N ILE A 156 11.75 -1.16 11.08
CA ILE A 156 12.18 -1.61 12.41
C ILE A 156 12.43 -3.13 12.41
N LEU A 157 11.49 -3.91 11.86
CA LEU A 157 11.61 -5.38 11.75
C LEU A 157 12.75 -5.79 10.81
N ALA A 158 12.99 -5.03 9.75
CA ALA A 158 14.05 -5.34 8.79
C ALA A 158 15.46 -5.18 9.37
N PHE A 159 15.61 -4.32 10.39
CA PHE A 159 16.86 -4.06 11.12
C PHE A 159 16.88 -4.74 12.50
N GLU A 160 16.37 -5.97 12.61
CA GLU A 160 16.26 -6.72 13.87
C GLU A 160 17.58 -6.95 14.62
N ASP A 161 18.70 -7.02 13.90
CA ASP A 161 20.05 -7.18 14.48
C ASP A 161 20.53 -5.95 15.26
N THR A 162 19.82 -4.83 15.14
CA THR A 162 20.20 -3.56 15.75
C THR A 162 19.80 -3.50 17.22
N GLU A 163 20.77 -3.43 18.13
CA GLU A 163 20.53 -3.53 19.58
C GLU A 163 19.55 -2.49 20.14
N TRP A 164 19.64 -1.23 19.69
CA TRP A 164 18.76 -0.15 20.18
C TRP A 164 17.30 -0.28 19.69
N LEU A 165 17.03 -1.13 18.69
CA LEU A 165 15.68 -1.41 18.21
C LEU A 165 15.02 -2.60 18.93
N LYS A 166 15.79 -3.46 19.61
CA LYS A 166 15.27 -4.63 20.33
C LYS A 166 14.06 -4.33 21.24
N PRO A 167 14.03 -3.22 22.01
CA PRO A 167 12.89 -2.91 22.87
C PRO A 167 11.58 -2.66 22.11
N VAL A 168 11.66 -2.22 20.84
CA VAL A 168 10.50 -1.87 20.02
C VAL A 168 10.13 -2.95 18.98
N GLN A 169 10.90 -4.04 18.87
CA GLN A 169 10.67 -5.09 17.87
C GLN A 169 9.29 -5.74 18.01
N ASN A 170 8.90 -6.12 19.23
CA ASN A 170 7.63 -6.82 19.46
C ASN A 170 6.42 -5.93 19.14
N ILE A 171 6.44 -4.68 19.60
CA ILE A 171 5.37 -3.72 19.31
C ILE A 171 5.34 -3.38 17.81
N ALA A 172 6.50 -3.27 17.15
CA ALA A 172 6.57 -3.08 15.71
C ALA A 172 5.95 -4.26 14.97
N LYS A 173 6.23 -5.50 15.38
CA LYS A 173 5.68 -6.73 14.79
C LYS A 173 4.16 -6.79 14.89
N GLU A 174 3.63 -6.55 16.08
CA GLU A 174 2.18 -6.55 16.31
C GLU A 174 1.50 -5.43 15.50
N THR A 175 2.05 -4.22 15.55
CA THR A 175 1.54 -3.07 14.81
C THR A 175 1.60 -3.33 13.30
N HIS A 176 2.70 -3.87 12.79
CA HIS A 176 2.85 -4.20 11.37
C HIS A 176 1.77 -5.19 10.92
N SER A 177 1.53 -6.24 11.71
CA SER A 177 0.50 -7.23 11.42
C SER A 177 -0.91 -6.65 11.43
N ILE A 178 -1.27 -5.83 12.43
CA ILE A 178 -2.60 -5.20 12.52
C ILE A 178 -2.81 -4.20 11.37
N VAL A 179 -1.82 -3.34 11.12
CA VAL A 179 -1.89 -2.33 10.05
C VAL A 179 -1.92 -2.98 8.66
N GLN A 180 -1.33 -4.17 8.50
CA GLN A 180 -1.43 -4.96 7.26
C GLN A 180 -2.90 -5.25 6.92
N TYR A 181 -3.68 -5.76 7.86
CA TYR A 181 -5.10 -6.05 7.64
C TYR A 181 -5.92 -4.77 7.40
N ALA A 182 -5.58 -3.68 8.08
CA ALA A 182 -6.20 -2.37 7.81
C ALA A 182 -5.90 -1.88 6.38
N LEU A 183 -4.67 -2.07 5.89
CA LEU A 183 -4.29 -1.74 4.52
C LEU A 183 -4.96 -2.64 3.48
N TYR A 184 -5.13 -3.93 3.75
CA TYR A 184 -5.88 -4.84 2.88
C TYR A 184 -7.34 -4.38 2.74
N THR A 185 -7.96 -4.04 3.87
CA THR A 185 -9.34 -3.51 3.90
C THR A 185 -9.44 -2.20 3.14
N TYR A 186 -8.53 -1.25 3.39
CA TYR A 186 -8.47 0.01 2.68
C TYR A 186 -8.33 -0.20 1.16
N PHE A 187 -7.45 -1.11 0.75
CA PHE A 187 -7.18 -1.39 -0.65
C PHE A 187 -8.42 -1.94 -1.39
N VAL A 188 -9.15 -2.86 -0.78
CA VAL A 188 -10.42 -3.38 -1.33
C VAL A 188 -11.43 -2.24 -1.46
N ILE A 189 -11.62 -1.44 -0.41
CA ILE A 189 -12.55 -0.29 -0.42
C ILE A 189 -12.13 0.72 -1.50
N HIS A 190 -10.83 0.99 -1.65
CA HIS A 190 -10.30 1.91 -2.63
C HIS A 190 -10.59 1.44 -4.07
N ILE A 191 -10.31 0.17 -4.39
CA ILE A 191 -10.59 -0.40 -5.71
C ILE A 191 -12.08 -0.35 -6.01
N VAL A 192 -12.93 -0.82 -5.10
CA VAL A 192 -14.40 -0.80 -5.28
C VAL A 192 -14.89 0.64 -5.48
N GLY A 193 -14.37 1.59 -4.68
CA GLY A 193 -14.69 3.00 -4.80
C GLY A 193 -14.30 3.60 -6.15
N VAL A 194 -13.09 3.29 -6.65
CA VAL A 194 -12.60 3.75 -7.95
C VAL A 194 -13.41 3.14 -9.09
N ILE A 195 -13.68 1.83 -9.07
CA ILE A 195 -14.49 1.15 -10.09
C ILE A 195 -15.90 1.72 -10.11
N ARG A 196 -16.55 1.87 -8.95
CA ARG A 196 -17.89 2.46 -8.86
C ARG A 196 -17.91 3.89 -9.40
N ALA A 197 -16.90 4.71 -9.07
CA ALA A 197 -16.81 6.08 -9.56
C ALA A 197 -16.64 6.12 -11.09
N ASP A 198 -15.82 5.22 -11.65
CA ASP A 198 -15.55 5.10 -13.08
C ASP A 198 -16.79 4.61 -13.87
N LEU A 199 -17.57 3.69 -13.31
CA LEU A 199 -18.79 3.18 -13.95
C LEU A 199 -20.00 4.10 -13.81
N THR A 200 -19.95 5.12 -12.96
CA THR A 200 -21.10 5.99 -12.66
C THR A 200 -20.83 7.45 -12.99
N LYS A 201 -20.51 8.26 -11.99
CA LYS A 201 -20.53 9.73 -12.05
C LYS A 201 -19.25 10.33 -12.63
N TYR A 202 -18.15 9.59 -12.58
CA TYR A 202 -16.82 10.09 -12.90
C TYR A 202 -16.11 9.14 -13.87
N SER A 203 -16.74 8.87 -15.01
CA SER A 203 -16.19 7.97 -16.02
C SER A 203 -14.79 8.38 -16.50
N GLY A 204 -13.96 7.37 -16.75
CA GLY A 204 -12.59 7.52 -17.23
C GLY A 204 -11.58 7.97 -16.17
N ILE A 205 -11.86 7.90 -14.87
CA ILE A 205 -10.84 8.12 -13.81
C ILE A 205 -9.68 7.15 -14.00
N VAL A 206 -9.97 5.87 -14.22
CA VAL A 206 -8.91 4.85 -14.37
C VAL A 206 -8.10 5.13 -15.64
N SER A 207 -8.80 5.40 -16.75
CA SER A 207 -8.19 5.78 -18.01
C SER A 207 -7.27 7.00 -17.86
N ARG A 208 -7.72 8.06 -17.17
CA ARG A 208 -6.90 9.24 -16.83
C ARG A 208 -5.67 8.91 -16.00
N MET A 209 -5.78 7.99 -15.05
CA MET A 209 -4.64 7.53 -14.26
C MET A 209 -3.63 6.70 -15.07
N ILE A 210 -4.04 6.09 -16.18
CA ILE A 210 -3.16 5.33 -17.07
C ILE A 210 -2.55 6.23 -18.16
N ASN A 211 -3.38 6.95 -18.92
CA ASN A 211 -2.95 7.69 -20.12
C ASN A 211 -2.73 9.19 -19.90
N GLY A 212 -3.32 9.78 -18.85
CA GLY A 212 -3.20 11.21 -18.53
C GLY A 212 -3.86 12.15 -19.53
N LYS A 213 -4.79 11.67 -20.34
CA LYS A 213 -5.59 12.49 -21.26
C LYS A 213 -6.90 12.87 -20.57
N GLU A 214 -7.31 14.13 -20.66
CA GLU A 214 -8.67 14.50 -20.25
C GLU A 214 -9.68 13.80 -21.17
N SER A 215 -10.81 13.34 -20.61
CA SER A 215 -11.90 12.84 -21.45
C SER A 215 -12.54 14.03 -22.15
N ASN A 216 -12.68 13.96 -23.47
CA ASN A 216 -13.58 14.84 -24.22
C ASN A 216 -15.01 14.73 -23.67
#